data_AF-A0A391NUD7-F1
#
_entry.id   AF-A0A391NUD7-F1
#
_cell.length_a   1.000
_cell.length_b   1.000
_cell.length_c   1.000
_cell.angle_alpha   90.00
_cell.angle_beta   90.00
_cell.angle_gamma   90.00
#
_symmetry.space_group_name_H-M   'P 1'
#
loop_
_entity.id
_entity.type
_entity.pdbx_description
1 polymer ?
#
loop_
_entity_poly.entity_id
_entity_poly.type
_entity_poly.pdbx_seq_one_letter_code
_entity_poly.pdbx_strand_id
1 'polypeptide(L)'
;MSWQAAVNAGPFICLFGSHPEDTLEDGDVVTHCVYMYDRVSGDATLCEPLPFPDMVLSACMLNPTTMIVLQEERTLVVELDPELFNIYTDVD
;
A
#
# COMPACT_ATOMS: atom_id res chain seq x y z
N MET A 1 -3.88 -6.13 -13.53
CA MET A 1 -3.63 -5.93 -12.08
C MET A 1 -4.72 -6.61 -11.29
N SER A 2 -4.33 -7.43 -10.33
CA SER A 2 -5.22 -7.94 -9.29
C SER A 2 -4.88 -7.21 -8.00
N TRP A 3 -5.88 -6.64 -7.32
CA TRP A 3 -5.72 -5.94 -6.05
C TRP A 3 -6.18 -6.88 -4.93
N GLN A 4 -5.30 -7.16 -3.97
CA GLN A 4 -5.60 -8.05 -2.85
C GLN A 4 -6.11 -7.28 -1.64
N ALA A 5 -5.57 -6.09 -1.39
CA ALA A 5 -5.99 -5.25 -0.27
C ALA A 5 -6.01 -3.77 -0.67
N ALA A 6 -6.92 -3.02 -0.05
CA ALA A 6 -7.03 -1.58 -0.21
C ALA A 6 -7.29 -0.94 1.15
N VAL A 7 -6.55 0.12 1.47
CA VAL A 7 -6.64 0.82 2.75
C VAL A 7 -6.86 2.31 2.50
N ASN A 8 -7.91 2.86 3.12
CA ASN A 8 -8.12 4.30 3.12
C ASN A 8 -7.18 4.97 4.13
N ALA A 9 -6.30 5.83 3.64
CA ALA A 9 -5.36 6.64 4.43
C ALA A 9 -5.71 8.12 4.23
N GLY A 10 -6.87 8.53 4.74
CA GLY A 10 -7.39 9.89 4.56
C GLY A 10 -7.80 10.18 3.09
N PRO A 11 -7.16 11.14 2.40
CA PRO A 11 -7.44 11.44 0.99
C PRO A 11 -6.84 10.41 0.03
N PHE A 12 -5.94 9.56 0.51
CA PHE A 12 -5.30 8.52 -0.28
C PHE A 12 -5.94 7.14 -0.07
N ILE A 13 -5.81 6.30 -1.09
CA ILE A 13 -6.05 4.86 -1.00
C ILE A 13 -4.75 4.13 -1.28
N CYS A 14 -4.24 3.40 -0.30
CA CYS A 14 -3.13 2.49 -0.49
C CYS A 14 -3.67 1.19 -1.10
N LEU A 15 -3.17 0.82 -2.28
CA LEU A 15 -3.55 -0.36 -3.03
C LEU A 15 -2.39 -1.35 -3.04
N PHE A 16 -2.66 -2.56 -2.58
CA PHE A 16 -1.68 -3.65 -2.54
C PHE A 16 -2.02 -4.66 -3.63
N GLY A 17 -1.10 -4.83 -4.57
CA GLY A 17 -1.34 -5.52 -5.82
C GLY A 17 -0.13 -6.32 -6.31
N SER A 18 -0.40 -7.36 -7.09
CA SER A 18 0.64 -8.07 -7.84
C SER A 18 0.55 -7.70 -9.32
N HIS A 19 1.69 -7.43 -9.97
CA HIS A 19 1.73 -7.34 -11.42
C HIS A 19 1.78 -8.76 -12.00
N PRO A 20 1.05 -9.07 -13.08
CA PRO A 20 1.13 -10.37 -13.74
C PRO A 20 2.51 -10.68 -14.33
N GLU A 21 3.39 -9.69 -14.40
CA GLU A 21 4.78 -9.84 -14.83
C GLU A 21 5.72 -10.19 -13.66
N ASP A 22 5.27 -10.03 -12.41
CA ASP A 22 6.04 -10.34 -11.19
C ASP A 22 5.86 -11.81 -10.74
N THR A 23 5.55 -12.70 -11.69
CA THR A 23 5.51 -14.14 -11.41
C THR A 23 6.94 -14.63 -11.31
N LEU A 24 7.31 -15.24 -10.18
CA LEU A 24 8.59 -15.94 -10.08
C LEU A 24 8.60 -17.13 -11.06
N GLU A 25 9.79 -17.57 -11.47
CA GLU A 25 9.96 -18.74 -12.35
C GLU A 25 9.31 -20.02 -11.78
N ASP A 26 9.00 -20.04 -10.48
CA ASP A 26 8.33 -21.14 -9.77
C ASP A 26 6.79 -21.00 -9.69
N GLY A 27 6.20 -20.00 -10.37
CA GLY A 27 4.75 -19.80 -10.46
C GLY A 27 4.10 -19.08 -9.27
N ASP A 28 4.90 -18.63 -8.30
CA ASP A 28 4.41 -17.90 -7.13
C ASP A 28 4.20 -16.41 -7.46
N VAL A 29 3.06 -15.87 -7.02
CA VAL A 29 2.63 -14.50 -7.35
C VAL A 29 3.15 -13.56 -6.27
N VAL A 30 4.20 -12.80 -6.57
CA VAL A 30 4.78 -11.92 -5.56
C VAL A 30 4.12 -10.54 -5.61
N THR A 31 3.53 -10.10 -4.50
CA THR A 31 3.02 -8.74 -4.36
C THR A 31 4.18 -7.77 -4.15
N HIS A 32 4.59 -7.08 -5.22
CA HIS A 32 5.67 -6.09 -5.18
C HIS A 32 5.18 -4.65 -5.00
N CYS A 33 3.94 -4.36 -5.37
CA CYS A 33 3.54 -2.97 -5.63
C CYS A 33 2.56 -2.45 -4.59
N VAL A 34 3.01 -1.43 -3.85
CA VAL A 34 2.15 -0.53 -3.08
C VAL A 34 1.89 0.69 -3.96
N TYR A 35 0.65 0.92 -4.37
CA TYR A 35 0.26 2.16 -5.03
C TYR A 35 -0.45 3.07 -4.03
N MET A 36 -0.16 4.35 -4.10
CA MET A 36 -0.93 5.37 -3.41
C MET A 36 -1.76 6.11 -4.44
N TYR A 37 -3.08 5.93 -4.34
CA TYR A 37 -4.06 6.58 -5.19
C TYR A 37 -4.59 7.83 -4.49
N ASP A 38 -4.35 9.00 -5.06
CA ASP A 38 -4.92 10.27 -4.61
C ASP A 38 -6.35 10.40 -5.14
N ARG A 39 -7.32 10.45 -4.23
CA ARG A 39 -8.74 10.58 -4.60
C ARG A 39 -9.10 11.99 -5.09
N VAL A 40 -8.26 12.99 -4.80
CA VAL A 40 -8.50 14.39 -5.14
C VAL A 40 -8.04 14.69 -6.56
N SER A 41 -6.79 14.33 -6.91
CA SER A 41 -6.28 14.49 -8.28
C SER A 41 -6.70 13.34 -9.20
N GLY A 42 -6.96 12.16 -8.65
CA GLY A 42 -7.18 10.93 -9.42
C GLY A 42 -5.89 10.25 -9.87
N ASP A 43 -4.73 10.69 -9.39
CA ASP A 43 -3.43 10.13 -9.74
C ASP A 43 -3.08 8.89 -8.89
N ALA A 44 -2.38 7.95 -9.51
CA ALA A 44 -1.80 6.79 -8.83
C ALA A 44 -0.28 6.87 -8.88
N THR A 45 0.35 6.88 -7.71
CA THR A 45 1.82 6.90 -7.57
C THR A 45 2.29 5.55 -7.06
N LEU A 46 3.32 4.97 -7.68
CA LEU A 46 3.97 3.77 -7.16
C LEU A 46 4.84 4.17 -5.96
N CYS A 47 4.61 3.54 -4.82
CA CYS A 47 5.40 3.72 -3.61
C CYS A 47 6.56 2.72 -3.57
N GLU A 48 7.46 2.95 -2.61
CA GLU A 48 8.50 1.99 -2.30
C GLU A 48 7.91 0.62 -1.93
N PRO A 49 8.56 -0.49 -2.34
CA PRO A 49 8.10 -1.82 -2.02
C PRO A 49 8.16 -2.08 -0.51
N LEU A 50 7.31 -2.98 -0.04
CA LEU A 50 7.35 -3.43 1.35
C LEU A 50 8.71 -4.06 1.67
N PRO A 51 9.18 -3.97 2.93
CA PRO A 51 10.46 -4.55 3.35
C PRO A 51 10.51 -6.07 3.15
N PHE A 52 9.34 -6.72 3.08
CA PHE A 52 9.19 -8.11 2.69
C PHE A 52 8.23 -8.19 1.50
N PRO A 53 8.72 -8.56 0.30
CA PRO A 53 7.90 -8.67 -0.90
C PRO A 53 7.13 -9.99 -0.85
N ASP A 54 6.06 -10.02 -0.06
CA ASP A 54 5.19 -11.18 0.11
C ASP A 54 3.73 -10.73 -0.02
N MET A 55 2.84 -11.68 -0.33
CA MET A 55 1.45 -11.40 -0.62
C MET A 55 0.74 -10.74 0.56
N VAL A 56 0.16 -9.57 0.31
CA VAL A 56 -0.65 -8.87 1.32
C VAL A 56 -2.04 -9.50 1.34
N LEU A 57 -2.36 -10.17 2.45
CA LEU A 57 -3.65 -10.79 2.70
C LEU A 57 -4.69 -9.77 3.18
N SER A 58 -4.25 -8.82 4.00
CA SER A 58 -5.09 -7.75 4.54
C SER A 58 -4.21 -6.60 5.00
N ALA A 59 -4.79 -5.41 5.08
CA ALA A 59 -4.13 -4.28 5.69
C ALA A 59 -5.16 -3.34 6.33
N CYS A 60 -4.76 -2.60 7.36
CA CYS A 60 -5.62 -1.62 8.01
C CYS A 60 -4.80 -0.49 8.64
N MET A 61 -5.39 0.70 8.70
CA MET A 61 -4.82 1.82 9.45
C MET A 61 -4.99 1.59 10.95
N LEU A 62 -3.89 1.70 11.70
CA LEU A 62 -3.93 1.78 13.16
C LEU A 62 -4.18 3.20 13.63
N ASN A 63 -3.55 4.15 12.96
CA ASN A 63 -3.66 5.58 13.18
C ASN A 63 -3.38 6.28 11.84
N PRO A 64 -3.48 7.61 11.74
CA PRO A 64 -3.30 8.31 10.47
C PRO A 64 -1.97 8.06 9.76
N THR A 65 -0.89 7.74 10.47
CA THR A 65 0.48 7.57 9.92
C THR A 65 1.01 6.16 10.08
N THR A 66 0.21 5.20 10.54
CA THR A 66 0.68 3.83 10.78
C THR A 66 -0.35 2.83 10.31
N MET A 67 0.13 1.84 9.55
CA MET A 67 -0.65 0.75 8.99
C MET A 67 -0.14 -0.59 9.51
N ILE A 68 -1.06 -1.53 9.74
CA ILE A 68 -0.72 -2.95 9.84
C ILE A 68 -0.95 -3.59 8.47
N VAL A 69 0.02 -4.37 8.02
CA VAL A 69 -0.06 -5.20 6.83
C VAL A 69 0.09 -6.66 7.26
N LEU A 70 -0.86 -7.50 6.89
CA LEU A 70 -0.86 -8.93 7.16
C LEU A 70 -0.41 -9.68 5.90
N GLN A 71 0.60 -10.52 6.07
CA GLN A 71 1.11 -11.48 5.11
C GLN A 71 0.93 -12.89 5.67
N GLU A 72 1.14 -13.94 4.86
CA GLU A 72 0.92 -15.33 5.30
C GLU A 72 1.78 -15.71 6.50
N GLU A 73 3.07 -15.38 6.45
CA GLU A 73 4.03 -15.76 7.48
C GLU A 73 4.21 -14.70 8.58
N ARG A 74 3.71 -13.47 8.39
CA ARG A 74 4.08 -12.33 9.24
C ARG A 74 3.06 -11.20 9.24
N THR A 75 3.18 -10.37 10.27
CA THR A 75 2.47 -9.09 10.38
C THR A 75 3.48 -7.97 10.43
N LEU A 76 3.33 -6.97 9.56
CA LEU A 76 4.19 -5.81 9.47
C LEU A 76 3.48 -4.58 10.01
N VAL A 77 4.23 -3.74 10.73
CA VAL A 77 3.81 -2.38 11.06
C VAL A 77 4.57 -1.45 10.12
N VAL A 78 3.84 -0.71 9.30
CA VAL A 78 4.38 0.19 8.28
C VAL A 78 4.04 1.61 8.71
N GLU A 79 5.07 2.45 8.79
CA GLU A 79 4.90 3.89 9.00
C GLU A 79 4.75 4.57 7.64
N LEU A 80 3.71 5.39 7.52
CA LEU A 80 3.50 6.27 6.38
C LEU A 80 4.23 7.57 6.64
N ASP A 81 4.84 8.13 5.61
CA ASP A 81 5.50 9.43 5.71
C ASP A 81 4.46 10.51 6.10
N PRO A 82 4.61 11.18 7.26
CA PRO A 82 3.67 12.20 7.71
C PRO A 82 3.57 13.38 6.72
N GLU A 83 4.58 13.63 5.88
CA GLU A 83 4.53 14.69 4.86
C GLU A 83 3.41 14.46 3.84
N LEU A 84 2.98 13.21 3.64
CA LEU A 84 1.83 12.86 2.80
C LEU A 84 0.52 13.46 3.31
N PHE A 85 0.42 13.79 4.60
CA PHE A 85 -0.77 14.39 5.19
C PHE A 85 -0.67 15.92 5.29
N ASN A 86 0.52 16.49 5.16
CA ASN A 86 0.76 17.94 5.24
C ASN A 86 0.27 18.72 4.01
N ILE A 87 0.04 18.04 2.88
CA ILE A 87 -0.56 18.65 1.68
C ILE A 87 -2.01 19.13 1.88
N TYR A 88 -2.65 18.77 2.99
CA TYR A 88 -4.01 19.17 3.33
C TYR A 88 -4.09 20.12 4.54
N THR A 89 -2.97 20.43 5.19
CA THR A 89 -2.95 21.37 6.33
C THR A 89 -2.95 22.85 5.92
N ASP A 90 -2.95 23.15 4.61
CA ASP A 90 -2.99 24.53 4.07
C ASP A 90 -4.39 24.91 3.54
N VAL A 91 -5.44 24.22 4.00
CA VAL A 91 -6.83 24.61 3.69
C VAL A 91 -7.44 25.27 4.94
N ASP A 92 -7.13 26.55 5.12
CA ASP A 92 -7.81 27.48 6.04
C ASP A 92 -9.07 28.05 5.37
#